data_AF-A0A2L2YXD3-F1
#
_entry.id   AF-A0A2L2YXD3-F1
#
_cell.length_a   1.000
_cell.length_b   1.000
_cell.length_c   1.000
_cell.angle_alpha   90.00
_cell.angle_beta   90.00
_cell.angle_gamma   90.00
#
_symmetry.space_group_name_H-M   'P 1'
#
loop_
_entity.id
_entity.type
_entity.pdbx_description
1 polymer ?
#
loop_
_entity_poly.entity_id
_entity_poly.type
_entity_poly.pdbx_seq_one_letter_code
_entity_poly.pdbx_strand_id
1 'polypeptide(L)' 'QTFFSTVLLAVCDANYCFLYVNVGSYGKSNDSTIFQESLFYKHLSEETLNVPAPKPITALDNTN' A
#
# COMPACT_ATOMS: atom_id res chain seq x y z
N GLN A 1 26.92 -8.30 -16.52
CA GLN A 1 26.14 -9.32 -15.80
C GLN A 1 24.79 -8.69 -15.43
N THR A 2 23.68 -9.24 -15.90
CA THR A 2 22.32 -8.75 -15.57
C THR A 2 21.77 -9.56 -14.42
N PHE A 3 21.51 -8.89 -13.29
CA PHE A 3 20.77 -9.48 -12.17
C PHE A 3 19.27 -9.33 -12.42
N PHE A 4 18.51 -10.39 -12.13
CA PHE A 4 17.06 -10.36 -12.15
C PHE A 4 16.58 -10.36 -10.71
N SER A 5 15.78 -9.35 -10.37
CA SER A 5 15.07 -9.27 -9.09
C SER A 5 13.57 -9.38 -9.38
N THR A 6 12.86 -10.09 -8.50
CA THR A 6 11.40 -10.06 -8.45
C THR A 6 11.01 -9.23 -7.24
N VAL A 7 10.30 -8.13 -7.47
CA VAL A 7 9.82 -7.28 -6.38
C VAL A 7 8.46 -7.78 -5.91
N LEU A 8 8.29 -7.81 -4.59
CA LEU A 8 7.04 -8.08 -3.90
C LEU A 8 6.61 -6.82 -3.16
N LEU A 9 5.50 -6.22 -3.57
CA LEU A 9 4.88 -5.11 -2.86
C LEU A 9 3.74 -5.66 -1.99
N ALA A 10 3.79 -5.43 -0.69
CA ALA A 10 2.74 -5.83 0.24
C ALA A 10 2.25 -4.63 1.07
N VAL A 11 0.94 -4.53 1.24
CA VAL A 11 0.29 -3.57 2.15
C VAL A 11 -0.24 -4.35 3.34
N CYS A 12 0.12 -3.91 4.55
CA CYS A 12 -0.28 -4.55 5.80
C CYS A 12 -1.01 -3.55 6.71
N ASP A 13 -1.86 -4.07 7.58
CA ASP A 13 -2.37 -3.28 8.71
C ASP A 13 -1.33 -3.17 9.84
N ALA A 14 -1.71 -2.49 10.93
CA ALA A 14 -0.87 -2.33 12.12
C ALA A 14 -0.56 -3.65 12.86
N ASN A 15 -1.29 -4.73 12.56
CA ASN A 15 -1.10 -6.06 13.13
C ASN A 15 -0.26 -6.97 12.21
N TYR A 16 0.36 -6.41 11.17
CA TYR A 16 1.10 -7.16 10.16
C TYR A 16 0.25 -8.17 9.37
N CYS A 17 -1.07 -7.98 9.31
CA CYS A 17 -1.94 -8.77 8.44
C CYS A 17 -1.88 -8.21 7.02
N PHE A 18 -1.59 -9.07 6.03
CA PHE A 18 -1.56 -8.67 4.62
C PHE A 18 -2.97 -8.31 4.13
N LEU A 19 -3.12 -7.07 3.69
CA LEU A 19 -4.35 -6.54 3.08
C LEU A 19 -4.30 -6.66 1.54
N TYR A 20 -3.11 -6.52 0.98
CA TYR A 20 -2.87 -6.57 -0.46
C TYR A 20 -1.44 -7.02 -0.76
N VAL A 21 -1.27 -7.82 -1.80
CA VAL A 21 0.03 -8.26 -2.30
C VAL A 21 0.05 -8.13 -3.82
N ASN A 22 1.10 -7.51 -4.35
CA ASN A 22 1.42 -7.43 -5.76
C ASN A 22 2.72 -8.18 -6.03
N VAL A 23 2.64 -9.24 -6.84
CA VAL A 23 3.76 -10.13 -7.17
C VAL A 23 4.14 -9.91 -8.63
N GLY A 24 5.42 -9.69 -8.91
CA GLY A 24 5.94 -9.91 -10.25
C GLY A 24 6.30 -8.66 -11.06
N SER A 25 6.53 -7.51 -10.42
CA SER A 25 7.19 -6.42 -11.13
C SER A 25 8.62 -6.84 -11.51
N TYR A 26 8.87 -6.89 -12.82
CA TYR A 26 10.17 -7.23 -13.39
C TYR A 26 11.19 -6.20 -12.89
N GLY A 27 12.27 -6.67 -12.24
CA GLY A 27 13.20 -5.89 -11.41
C GLY A 27 14.05 -4.80 -12.08
N LYS A 28 13.53 -4.17 -13.14
CA LYS A 28 14.03 -2.91 -13.70
C LYS A 28 13.22 -1.70 -13.23
N SER A 29 12.00 -1.89 -12.71
CA SER A 29 11.18 -0.81 -12.16
C SER A 29 11.56 -0.54 -10.70
N ASN A 30 11.63 0.74 -10.33
CA ASN A 30 11.84 1.13 -8.93
C ASN A 30 10.53 0.97 -8.11
N ASP A 31 10.64 0.99 -6.79
CA ASP A 31 9.51 0.80 -5.87
C ASP A 31 8.37 1.81 -6.10
N SER A 32 8.69 3.06 -6.41
CA SER A 32 7.69 4.12 -6.68
C SER A 32 6.87 3.82 -7.93
N THR A 33 7.52 3.37 -9.00
CA THR A 33 6.84 2.98 -10.24
C THR A 33 5.94 1.76 -10.00
N ILE A 34 6.44 0.76 -9.26
CA ILE A 34 5.67 -0.43 -8.90
C ILE A 34 4.44 -0.06 -8.07
N PHE A 35 4.60 0.85 -7.11
CA PHE A 35 3.49 1.37 -6.31
C PHE A 35 2.46 2.10 -7.18
N GLN A 36 2.89 3.03 -8.03
CA GLN A 36 1.99 3.81 -8.90
C GLN A 36 1.24 2.95 -9.93
N GLU A 37 1.86 1.89 -10.43
CA GLU A 37 1.23 0.94 -11.37
C GLU A 37 0.35 -0.11 -10.68
N SER A 38 0.37 -0.18 -9.34
CA SER A 38 -0.39 -1.17 -8.59
C SER A 38 -1.90 -0.87 -8.59
N LEU A 39 -2.71 -1.94 -8.57
CA LEU A 39 -4.16 -1.81 -8.38
C LEU A 39 -4.50 -1.12 -7.06
N PHE A 40 -3.68 -1.31 -6.03
CA PHE A 40 -3.85 -0.62 -4.76
C PHE A 40 -3.79 0.90 -4.93
N TYR A 41 -2.77 1.42 -5.62
CA TYR A 41 -2.65 2.86 -5.88
C TYR A 41 -3.81 3.40 -6.71
N LYS A 42 -4.26 2.63 -7.71
CA LYS A 42 -5.46 2.98 -8.48
C LYS A 42 -6.68 3.13 -7.58
N HIS A 43 -6.99 2.11 -6.77
CA HIS A 43 -8.14 2.15 -5.87
C HIS A 43 -8.03 3.22 -4.79
N LEU A 44 -6.81 3.50 -4.31
CA LEU A 44 -6.52 4.57 -3.37
C LEU A 44 -6.81 5.94 -3.99
N SER A 45 -6.36 6.14 -5.23
CA SER A 45 -6.53 7.39 -5.98
C SER A 45 -7.98 7.63 -6.43
N GLU A 46 -8.74 6.56 -6.68
CA GLU A 46 -10.16 6.60 -7.00
C GLU A 46 -11.06 6.66 -5.74
N GLU A 47 -10.47 6.75 -4.54
CA GLU A 47 -11.18 6.77 -3.24
C GLU A 47 -12.13 5.57 -3.01
N THR A 48 -11.83 4.42 -3.65
CA THR A 48 -12.67 3.21 -3.60
C THR A 48 -12.28 2.24 -2.48
N LEU A 49 -11.19 2.52 -1.75
CA LEU A 49 -10.68 1.66 -0.66
C LEU A 49 -11.46 1.77 0.67
N ASN A 50 -12.57 2.52 0.70
CA ASN A 50 -13.41 2.73 1.90
C ASN A 50 -12.59 3.13 3.14
N VAL A 51 -11.55 3.96 2.93
CA VAL A 51 -10.66 4.44 3.99
C VAL A 51 -11.41 5.49 4.82
N PRO A 52 -11.33 5.45 6.16
CA PRO A 52 -11.98 6.44 7.00
C PRO A 52 -11.45 7.85 6.71
N ALA A 53 -12.31 8.86 6.89
CA ALA A 53 -11.91 10.25 6.76
C ALA A 53 -10.77 10.59 7.75
N PRO A 54 -9.86 11.53 7.38
CA PRO A 54 -8.80 11.96 8.28
C PRO A 54 -9.37 12.44 9.61
N LYS A 55 -8.89 11.86 10.72
CA LYS A 55 -9.25 12.26 12.08
C LYS A 55 -7.99 12.75 12.80
N PRO A 56 -8.04 13.86 13.57
CA PRO A 56 -6.94 14.28 14.42
C PRO A 56 -6.51 13.17 15.38
N ILE A 57 -5.20 13.00 15.58
CA ILE A 57 -4.64 12.13 16.62
C ILE A 57 -4.75 12.88 17.96
N THR A 58 -5.96 13.02 18.48
CA THR A 58 -6.19 13.63 19.79
C THR A 58 -6.15 12.55 20.87
N ALA A 59 -5.35 12.75 21.92
CA ALA A 59 -5.33 11.91 23.14
C ALA A 59 -6.64 11.97 23.97
N LEU A 60 -7.74 12.45 23.37
CA LEU A 60 -9.08 12.51 23.90
C LEU A 60 -9.96 11.48 23.17
N ASP A 61 -9.58 10.19 23.22
CA ASP A 61 -10.52 9.09 22.99
C ASP A 61 -11.29 8.77 24.29
N ASN A 62 -11.61 9.82 25.06
CA ASN A 62 -12.40 9.76 26.27
C ASN A 62 -13.58 10.72 26.15
N THR A 63 -14.61 10.39 25.36
CA THR A 63 -15.97 10.83 25.72
C THR A 63 -17.05 9.98 25.05
N ASN A 64 -17.71 9.21 25.93
CA ASN A 64 -18.99 8.49 25.83
C ASN A 64 -19.07 7.24 24.96
#